data_AF-A0A536V5K6-F1
#
_entry.id   AF-A0A536V5K6-F1
#
_cell.length_a   1.000
_cell.length_b   1.000
_cell.length_c   1.000
_cell.angle_alpha   90.00
_cell.angle_beta   90.00
_cell.angle_gamma   90.00
#
_symmetry.space_group_name_H-M   'P 1'
#
loop_
_entity.id
_entity.type
_entity.pdbx_description
1 polymer ?
#
loop_
_entity_poly.entity_id
_entity_poly.type
_entity_poly.pdbx_seq_one_letter_code
_entity_poly.pdbx_strand_id
1 'polypeptide(L)'
;MTANSPVRGRMRTRASRGFTLIEMMVGITLGLLVLAVVTTVFVNVSNNRRDMERTGRQIENGRFAIQLLADDIVNAGYFGELDPNDIGPPTTSPDPCSTSVVDMRSMVLMHIQGYAAGAAKPSCIGGRDSADRHLHRRRH
;
A
#
# COMPACT_ATOMS: atom_id res chain seq x y z
N MET A 1 -12.94 -62.20 74.49
CA MET A 1 -12.73 -62.18 73.02
C MET A 1 -14.07 -61.84 72.37
N THR A 2 -14.32 -60.56 72.11
CA THR A 2 -15.59 -60.07 71.55
C THR A 2 -15.50 -59.98 70.03
N ALA A 3 -16.43 -60.63 69.34
CA ALA A 3 -16.49 -60.67 67.87
C ALA A 3 -17.12 -59.38 67.31
N ASN A 4 -16.40 -58.71 66.42
CA ASN A 4 -16.89 -57.53 65.70
C ASN A 4 -17.67 -57.98 64.45
N SER A 5 -18.91 -57.52 64.29
CA SER A 5 -19.77 -57.85 63.14
C SER A 5 -19.62 -56.79 62.05
N PRO A 6 -19.42 -57.14 60.77
CA PRO A 6 -19.29 -56.15 59.71
C PRO A 6 -20.66 -55.61 59.30
N VAL A 7 -20.83 -54.30 59.41
CA VAL A 7 -21.98 -53.58 58.82
C VAL A 7 -21.79 -53.54 57.31
N ARG A 8 -22.45 -54.46 56.58
CA ARG A 8 -22.53 -54.40 55.12
C ARG A 8 -23.49 -53.27 54.72
N GLY A 9 -22.93 -52.10 54.43
CA GLY A 9 -23.64 -51.01 53.76
C GLY A 9 -24.08 -51.47 52.37
N ARG A 10 -25.39 -51.69 52.18
CA ARG A 10 -25.96 -51.94 50.85
C ARG A 10 -25.85 -50.67 50.02
N MET A 11 -24.92 -50.67 49.06
CA MET A 11 -24.87 -49.66 48.01
C MET A 11 -26.12 -49.80 47.15
N ARG A 12 -27.08 -48.87 47.33
CA ARG A 12 -28.24 -48.74 46.44
C ARG A 12 -27.72 -48.27 45.08
N THR A 13 -27.60 -49.19 44.13
CA THR A 13 -27.47 -48.82 42.72
C THR A 13 -28.78 -48.16 42.31
N ARG A 14 -28.75 -46.86 42.00
CA ARG A 14 -29.91 -46.19 41.38
C ARG A 14 -30.08 -46.80 40.00
N ALA A 15 -31.22 -47.43 39.75
CA ALA A 15 -31.57 -47.88 38.41
C ALA A 15 -31.65 -46.67 37.48
N SER A 16 -30.88 -46.70 36.40
CA SER A 16 -30.94 -45.72 35.33
C SER A 16 -32.34 -45.75 34.72
N ARG A 17 -33.08 -44.65 34.83
CA ARG A 17 -34.37 -44.50 34.14
C ARG A 17 -34.05 -44.15 32.67
N GLY A 18 -34.61 -44.90 31.74
CA GLY A 18 -34.46 -44.63 30.31
C GLY A 18 -35.10 -43.29 29.93
N PHE A 19 -34.53 -42.62 28.93
CA PHE A 19 -35.07 -41.37 28.37
C PHE A 19 -36.28 -41.66 27.49
N THR A 20 -37.20 -40.71 27.44
CA THR A 20 -38.37 -40.80 26.56
C THR A 20 -37.99 -40.47 25.12
N LEU A 21 -38.69 -41.05 24.13
CA LEU A 21 -38.50 -40.68 22.71
C LEU A 21 -38.69 -39.17 22.50
N ILE A 22 -39.64 -38.57 23.21
CA ILE A 22 -39.94 -37.15 23.09
C ILE A 22 -38.84 -36.26 23.68
N GLU A 23 -38.15 -36.67 24.75
CA GLU A 23 -36.98 -35.94 25.24
C GLU A 23 -35.87 -35.88 24.21
N MET A 24 -35.63 -36.97 23.48
CA MET A 24 -34.63 -36.98 22.41
C MET A 24 -35.05 -36.11 21.21
N MET A 25 -36.33 -36.12 20.84
CA MET A 25 -36.84 -35.23 19.78
C MET A 25 -36.67 -33.75 20.16
N VAL A 26 -37.03 -33.38 21.39
CA VAL A 26 -36.86 -32.01 21.88
C VAL A 26 -35.38 -31.65 22.01
N GLY A 27 -34.53 -32.56 22.47
CA GLY A 27 -33.08 -32.32 22.58
C GLY A 27 -32.42 -32.04 21.24
N ILE A 28 -32.69 -32.86 20.22
CA ILE A 28 -32.12 -32.69 18.87
C ILE A 28 -32.66 -31.42 18.21
N THR A 29 -33.96 -31.14 18.34
CA THR A 29 -34.57 -29.94 17.74
C THR A 29 -33.99 -28.66 18.34
N LEU A 30 -33.84 -28.58 19.67
CA LEU A 30 -33.18 -27.45 20.32
C LEU A 30 -31.70 -27.35 19.95
N GLY A 31 -30.99 -28.48 19.87
CA GLY A 31 -29.59 -28.53 19.44
C GLY A 31 -29.39 -27.97 18.03
N LEU A 32 -30.24 -28.38 17.08
CA LEU A 32 -30.22 -27.87 15.70
C LEU A 32 -30.57 -26.39 15.63
N LEU A 33 -31.52 -25.92 16.45
CA LEU A 33 -31.90 -24.51 16.49
C LEU A 33 -30.74 -23.62 16.94
N VAL A 34 -30.03 -24.02 18.00
CA VAL A 34 -28.83 -23.30 18.47
C VAL A 34 -27.72 -23.32 17.41
N LEU A 35 -27.47 -24.48 16.80
CA LEU A 35 -26.48 -24.62 15.72
C LEU A 35 -26.80 -23.69 14.55
N ALA A 36 -28.06 -23.65 14.10
CA ALA A 36 -28.49 -22.79 13.02
C ALA A 36 -28.19 -21.32 13.32
N VAL A 37 -28.54 -20.84 14.53
CA VAL A 37 -28.28 -19.47 14.96
C VAL A 37 -26.77 -19.16 14.95
N VAL A 38 -25.95 -20.02 15.54
CA VAL A 38 -24.49 -19.81 15.60
C VAL A 38 -23.87 -19.81 14.20
N THR A 39 -24.30 -20.71 13.32
CA THR A 39 -23.83 -20.76 11.92
C THR A 39 -24.18 -19.48 11.18
N THR A 40 -25.41 -18.96 11.31
CA THR A 40 -25.81 -17.70 10.67
C THR A 40 -24.96 -16.53 11.16
N VAL A 41 -24.75 -16.42 12.49
CA VAL A 41 -23.89 -15.37 13.06
C VAL A 41 -22.46 -15.50 12.54
N PHE A 42 -21.91 -16.72 12.51
CA PHE A 42 -20.57 -16.97 12.00
C PHE A 42 -20.41 -16.55 10.53
N VAL A 43 -21.38 -16.91 9.67
CA VAL A 43 -21.39 -16.50 8.26
C VAL A 43 -21.46 -14.98 8.12
N ASN A 44 -22.33 -14.32 8.90
CA ASN A 44 -22.46 -12.87 8.90
C ASN A 44 -21.16 -12.18 9.32
N VAL A 45 -20.50 -12.66 10.38
CA VAL A 45 -19.21 -12.13 10.83
C VAL A 45 -18.13 -12.35 9.76
N SER A 46 -18.09 -13.52 9.13
CA SER A 46 -17.14 -13.83 8.06
C SER A 46 -17.32 -12.91 6.85
N ASN A 47 -18.56 -12.69 6.41
CA ASN A 47 -18.87 -11.77 5.31
C ASN A 47 -18.53 -10.33 5.67
N ASN A 48 -18.90 -9.87 6.87
CA ASN A 48 -18.57 -8.52 7.33
C ASN A 48 -17.06 -8.28 7.38
N ARG A 49 -16.26 -9.26 7.82
CA ARG A 49 -14.80 -9.18 7.78
C ARG A 49 -14.27 -9.03 6.35
N ARG A 50 -14.78 -9.82 5.40
CA ARG A 50 -14.40 -9.73 3.98
C ARG A 50 -14.75 -8.37 3.37
N ASP A 51 -15.89 -7.80 3.74
CA ASP A 51 -16.33 -6.50 3.25
C ASP A 51 -15.52 -5.36 3.88
N MET A 52 -15.14 -5.47 5.16
CA MET A 52 -14.19 -4.55 5.80
C MET A 52 -12.82 -4.57 5.11
N GLU A 53 -12.29 -5.75 4.78
CA GLU A 53 -11.02 -5.86 4.04
C GLU A 53 -11.11 -5.24 2.64
N ARG A 54 -12.20 -5.48 1.92
CA ARG A 54 -12.45 -4.85 0.59
C ARG A 54 -12.51 -3.34 0.70
N THR A 55 -13.24 -2.83 1.68
CA THR A 55 -13.38 -1.38 1.93
C THR A 55 -12.04 -0.77 2.33
N GLY A 56 -11.27 -1.46 3.17
CA GLY A 56 -9.92 -1.04 3.56
C GLY A 56 -8.99 -0.88 2.35
N ARG A 57 -8.97 -1.86 1.44
CA ARG A 57 -8.21 -1.77 0.18
C ARG A 57 -8.67 -0.61 -0.71
N GLN A 58 -9.97 -0.34 -0.78
CA GLN A 58 -10.49 0.79 -1.56
C GLN A 58 -10.07 2.14 -0.97
N ILE A 59 -10.10 2.29 0.36
CA ILE A 59 -9.65 3.51 1.04
C ILE A 59 -8.17 3.75 0.79
N GLU A 60 -7.35 2.71 0.87
CA GLU A 60 -5.91 2.80 0.64
C GLU A 60 -5.59 3.21 -0.81
N ASN A 61 -6.23 2.57 -1.78
CA ASN A 61 -6.11 2.96 -3.19
C ASN A 61 -6.58 4.39 -3.44
N GLY A 62 -7.66 4.82 -2.78
CA GLY A 62 -8.16 6.19 -2.85
C GLY A 62 -7.15 7.20 -2.30
N ARG A 63 -6.58 6.93 -1.12
CA ARG A 63 -5.52 7.77 -0.54
C ARG A 63 -4.30 7.86 -1.45
N PHE A 64 -3.89 6.74 -2.04
CA PHE A 64 -2.77 6.72 -2.97
C PHE A 64 -3.04 7.54 -4.22
N ALA A 65 -4.23 7.39 -4.83
CA ALA A 65 -4.63 8.17 -6.00
C ALA A 65 -4.68 9.68 -5.70
N ILE A 66 -5.22 10.08 -4.54
CA ILE A 66 -5.23 11.50 -4.13
C ILE A 66 -3.82 12.03 -3.91
N GLN A 67 -2.92 11.23 -3.31
CA GLN A 67 -1.54 11.65 -3.12
C GLN A 67 -0.81 11.85 -4.44
N LEU A 68 -1.05 10.99 -5.43
CA LEU A 68 -0.52 11.14 -6.77
C LEU A 68 -1.06 12.40 -7.45
N LEU A 69 -2.38 12.63 -7.40
CA LEU A 69 -3.01 13.83 -7.97
C LEU A 69 -2.53 15.11 -7.28
N ALA A 70 -2.31 15.09 -5.97
CA ALA A 70 -1.78 16.24 -5.25
C ALA A 70 -0.37 16.61 -5.72
N ASP A 71 0.49 15.62 -5.98
CA ASP A 71 1.83 15.82 -6.53
C ASP A 71 1.76 16.44 -7.94
N ASP A 72 0.89 15.92 -8.80
CA ASP A 72 0.66 16.46 -10.15
C ASP A 72 0.13 17.90 -10.10
N ILE A 73 -0.79 18.24 -9.19
CA ILE A 73 -1.32 19.60 -9.04
C ILE A 73 -0.24 20.57 -8.57
N VAL A 74 0.60 20.17 -7.60
CA VAL A 74 1.72 20.99 -7.13
C VAL A 74 2.70 21.24 -8.27
N ASN A 75 3.02 20.23 -9.07
CA ASN A 75 3.90 20.36 -10.23
C ASN A 75 3.26 21.18 -11.38
N ALA A 76 1.95 21.04 -11.60
CA ALA A 76 1.22 21.86 -12.58
C ALA A 76 1.14 23.32 -12.16
N GLY A 77 0.98 23.60 -10.86
CA GLY A 77 1.02 24.95 -10.30
C GLY A 77 2.39 25.62 -10.44
N TYR A 78 3.48 24.85 -10.49
CA TYR A 78 4.83 25.39 -10.70
C TYR A 78 5.00 26.06 -12.07
N PHE A 79 4.35 25.51 -13.11
CA PHE A 79 4.37 26.07 -14.47
C PHE A 79 3.10 26.87 -14.82
N GLY A 80 2.14 27.01 -13.90
CA GLY A 80 0.83 27.62 -14.18
C GLY A 80 0.86 29.11 -14.55
N GLU A 81 1.89 29.85 -14.13
CA GLU A 81 2.14 31.25 -14.52
C GLU A 81 2.87 31.36 -15.88
N LEU A 82 3.29 30.22 -16.44
CA LEU A 82 4.05 30.14 -17.68
C LEU A 82 3.09 29.80 -18.84
N ASP A 83 2.58 30.81 -19.56
CA ASP A 83 1.82 30.56 -20.79
C ASP A 83 2.77 30.08 -21.91
N PRO A 84 2.63 28.85 -22.44
CA PRO A 84 3.48 28.35 -23.51
C PRO A 84 3.35 29.13 -24.83
N ASN A 85 2.30 29.95 -24.99
CA ASN A 85 2.14 30.83 -26.16
C ASN A 85 2.94 32.13 -26.03
N ASP A 86 3.27 32.56 -24.80
CA ASP A 86 4.16 33.70 -24.55
C ASP A 86 5.63 33.33 -24.77
N ILE A 87 5.95 32.03 -24.75
CA ILE A 87 7.31 31.51 -24.92
C ILE A 87 7.30 30.59 -26.14
N GLY A 88 7.49 31.17 -27.33
CA GLY A 88 7.63 30.41 -28.56
C GLY A 88 8.75 29.36 -28.49
N PRO A 89 8.68 28.29 -29.33
CA PRO A 89 9.70 27.25 -29.34
C PRO A 89 11.09 27.88 -29.57
N PRO A 90 12.12 27.50 -28.81
CA PRO A 90 13.43 28.10 -28.93
C PRO A 90 13.98 27.86 -30.33
N THR A 91 14.20 28.94 -31.08
CA THR A 91 14.77 28.89 -32.44
C THR A 91 16.28 28.68 -32.42
N THR A 92 16.91 28.89 -31.26
CA THR A 92 18.35 28.75 -31.02
C THR A 92 18.56 28.16 -29.63
N SER A 93 19.60 27.32 -29.46
CA SER A 93 20.00 26.85 -28.14
C SER A 93 20.39 28.06 -27.28
N PRO A 94 19.67 28.37 -26.19
CA PRO A 94 19.99 29.49 -25.33
C PRO A 94 21.29 29.23 -24.57
N ASP A 95 21.99 30.32 -24.23
CA ASP A 95 23.24 30.25 -23.48
C ASP A 95 22.95 29.81 -22.03
N PRO A 96 23.41 28.63 -21.57
CA PRO A 96 23.18 28.14 -20.21
C PRO A 96 23.86 29.00 -19.12
N CYS A 97 24.75 29.92 -19.50
CA CYS A 97 25.46 30.80 -18.59
C CYS A 97 24.81 32.17 -18.44
N SER A 98 23.75 32.44 -19.22
CA SER A 98 22.99 33.67 -19.08
C SER A 98 22.20 33.67 -17.78
N THR A 99 22.30 34.77 -17.03
CA THR A 99 21.49 35.02 -15.83
C THR A 99 20.22 35.82 -16.13
N SER A 100 19.94 36.05 -17.42
CA SER A 100 18.75 36.77 -17.87
C SER A 100 17.48 35.93 -17.65
N VAL A 101 16.46 36.54 -17.05
CA VAL A 101 15.14 35.91 -16.84
C VAL A 101 14.44 35.56 -18.16
N VAL A 102 14.76 36.26 -19.25
CA VAL A 102 14.20 35.99 -20.59
C VAL A 102 14.79 34.70 -21.17
N ASP A 103 16.11 34.51 -21.03
CA ASP A 103 16.79 33.31 -21.51
C ASP A 103 16.41 32.09 -20.65
N MET A 104 16.32 32.26 -19.33
CA MET A 104 15.88 31.20 -18.40
C MET A 104 14.46 30.71 -18.71
N ARG A 105 13.53 31.60 -19.07
CA ARG A 105 12.16 31.23 -19.47
C ARG A 105 12.15 30.34 -20.71
N SER A 106 13.01 30.63 -21.70
CA SER A 106 13.11 29.82 -22.92
C SER A 106 13.67 28.40 -22.67
N MET A 107 14.45 28.20 -21.61
CA MET A 107 15.04 26.92 -21.24
C MET A 107 14.04 25.93 -20.63
N VAL A 108 12.95 26.40 -20.01
CA VAL A 108 11.97 25.57 -19.31
C VAL A 108 11.25 24.57 -20.22
N LEU A 109 11.09 24.92 -21.51
CA LEU A 109 10.44 24.08 -22.52
C LEU A 109 11.39 23.08 -23.19
N MET A 110 12.68 23.11 -22.86
CA MET A 110 13.68 22.21 -23.43
C MET A 110 13.95 21.02 -22.52
N HIS A 111 14.01 19.83 -23.14
CA HIS A 111 14.48 18.62 -22.50
C HIS A 111 15.97 18.74 -22.16
N ILE A 112 16.46 17.93 -21.22
CA ILE A 112 17.89 17.90 -20.86
C ILE A 112 18.71 17.51 -22.10
N GLN A 113 19.51 18.44 -22.62
CA GLN A 113 20.41 18.23 -23.75
C GLN A 113 21.87 18.19 -23.29
N GLY A 114 22.64 17.26 -23.87
CA GLY A 114 24.10 17.20 -23.69
C GLY A 114 24.82 18.02 -24.76
N TYR A 115 26.03 18.50 -24.42
CA TYR A 115 26.92 19.14 -25.40
C TYR A 115 27.55 18.07 -26.31
N ALA A 116 27.50 18.29 -27.63
CA ALA A 116 28.16 17.43 -28.59
C ALA A 116 29.68 17.38 -28.35
N ALA A 117 30.30 16.25 -28.67
CA ALA A 117 31.75 16.09 -28.55
C ALA A 117 32.47 17.11 -29.45
N GLY A 118 33.26 18.01 -28.85
CA GLY A 118 33.95 19.09 -29.56
C GLY A 118 33.21 20.43 -29.64
N ALA A 119 31.97 20.52 -29.14
CA ALA A 119 31.31 21.81 -28.94
C ALA A 119 32.02 22.62 -27.85
N ALA A 120 32.05 23.95 -28.01
CA ALA A 120 32.57 24.84 -26.98
C ALA A 120 31.77 24.62 -25.68
N LYS A 121 32.48 24.30 -24.58
CA LYS A 121 31.86 24.19 -23.27
C LYS A 121 31.33 25.55 -22.84
N PRO A 122 30.22 25.62 -22.10
CA PRO A 122 29.72 26.88 -21.56
C PRO A 122 30.76 27.57 -20.67
N SER A 123 30.87 28.89 -20.79
CA SER A 123 31.88 29.72 -20.12
C SER A 123 31.80 29.71 -18.59
N CYS A 124 30.61 29.42 -18.04
CA CYS A 124 30.32 29.30 -16.61
C CYS A 124 30.68 27.94 -16.02
N ILE A 125 31.03 26.94 -16.84
CA ILE A 125 31.55 25.66 -16.37
C ILE A 125 33.07 25.69 -16.59
N GLY A 126 33.81 26.05 -15.53
CA GLY A 126 35.27 26.00 -15.53
C GLY A 126 35.78 24.60 -15.89
N GLY A 127 36.59 24.51 -16.94
CA GLY A 127 37.04 23.23 -17.49
C GLY A 127 38.08 22.52 -16.60
N ARG A 128 37.81 21.26 -16.25
CA ARG A 128 38.82 20.23 -16.51
C ARG A 128 38.70 19.88 -17.98
N ASP A 129 39.70 20.27 -18.76
CA ASP A 129 39.73 19.99 -20.18
C ASP A 129 39.89 18.50 -20.46
N SER A 130 39.34 18.07 -21.59
CA SER A 130 39.39 16.70 -22.09
C SER A 130 40.83 16.21 -22.34
N ALA A 131 41.84 17.07 -22.16
CA ALA A 131 43.26 16.75 -22.15
C ALA A 131 43.66 15.81 -21.00
N ASP A 132 42.93 15.80 -19.87
CA ASP A 132 43.28 14.96 -18.71
C ASP A 132 42.77 13.51 -18.80
N ARG A 133 41.98 13.19 -19.85
CA ARG A 133 41.50 11.81 -20.07
C ARG A 133 42.58 10.88 -20.65
N HIS A 134 43.70 11.43 -21.14
CA HIS A 134 44.82 10.64 -21.65
C HIS A 134 45.87 10.27 -20.61
N LEU A 135 45.86 10.86 -19.41
CA LEU A 135 46.89 10.59 -18.40
C LEU A 135 46.60 9.34 -17.56
N HIS A 136 45.34 8.86 -17.51
CA HIS A 136 44.98 7.70 -16.69
C HIS A 136 45.08 6.33 -17.39
N ARG A 137 45.29 6.29 -18.72
CA ARG A 137 45.42 5.03 -19.48
C ARG A 137 46.86 4.55 -19.66
N ARG A 138 47.85 5.26 -19.09
CA ARG A 138 49.29 4.89 -19.11
C ARG A 138 49.82 4.38 -17.77
N ARG A 139 48.98 3.77 -16.95
CA ARG A 139 49.41 2.95 -15.81
C ARG A 139 48.85 1.55 -15.93
N HIS A 140 49.32 0.81 -16.93
CA HIS A 140 49.40 -0.65 -16.94
C HIS A 140 50.53 -1.05 -17.89
#